data_AF-A0A3L7RWK4-F1
#
_entry.id   AF-A0A3L7RWK4-F1
#
_cell.length_a   1.000
_cell.length_b   1.000
_cell.length_c   1.000
_cell.angle_alpha   90.00
_cell.angle_beta   90.00
_cell.angle_gamma   90.00
#
_symmetry.space_group_name_H-M   'P 1'
#
loop_
_entity.id
_entity.type
_entity.pdbx_description
1 polymer ?
#
loop_
_entity_poly.entity_id
_entity_poly.type
_entity_poly.pdbx_seq_one_letter_code
_entity_poly.pdbx_strand_id
1 'polypeptide(L)'
;MPHFHIQGESDVFDDAEHVEVQGEMTAYGFVTAERVDEKTVLLSEVALANLQSFEGILFQVEYEEEGEDGEESIVLRQVQMFFWPWDDDEEFADDEEADGDEPEVGGDGESNGSMA
;
A
#
# COMPACT_ATOMS: atom_id res chain seq x y z
N MET A 1 24.95 -14.32 5.81
CA MET A 1 24.37 -13.13 5.15
C MET A 1 22.90 -13.40 4.99
N PRO A 2 22.00 -12.43 5.25
CA PRO A 2 20.57 -12.64 5.05
C PRO A 2 20.29 -12.99 3.59
N HIS A 3 19.33 -13.88 3.38
CA HIS A 3 18.89 -14.25 2.04
C HIS A 3 17.86 -13.24 1.55
N PHE A 4 18.13 -12.58 0.43
CA PHE A 4 17.22 -11.63 -0.20
C PHE A 4 16.39 -12.31 -1.29
N HIS A 5 15.08 -12.12 -1.24
CA HIS A 5 14.15 -12.51 -2.28
C HIS A 5 13.54 -11.25 -2.91
N ILE A 6 13.76 -11.06 -4.22
CA ILE A 6 13.28 -9.87 -4.93
C ILE A 6 11.94 -10.20 -5.59
N GLN A 7 10.90 -9.44 -5.26
CA GLN A 7 9.57 -9.54 -5.88
C GLN A 7 9.29 -8.28 -6.70
N GLY A 8 9.38 -8.40 -8.03
CA GLY A 8 9.14 -7.29 -8.95
C GLY A 8 9.94 -7.43 -10.25
N GLU A 9 9.71 -6.50 -11.18
CA GLU A 9 10.51 -6.35 -12.40
C GLU A 9 11.52 -5.22 -12.15
N SER A 10 12.71 -5.58 -11.67
CA SER A 10 13.83 -4.66 -11.50
C SER A 10 15.13 -5.30 -11.98
N ASP A 11 15.78 -4.65 -12.94
CA ASP A 11 17.07 -5.08 -13.49
C ASP A 11 18.26 -4.78 -12.56
N VAL A 12 18.06 -3.98 -11.50
CA VAL A 12 19.14 -3.57 -10.58
C VAL A 12 19.83 -4.76 -9.92
N PHE A 13 19.12 -5.88 -9.73
CA PHE A 13 19.64 -7.08 -9.09
C PHE A 13 20.13 -8.14 -10.08
N ASP A 14 19.98 -7.92 -11.39
CA ASP A 14 20.36 -8.92 -12.41
C ASP A 14 21.89 -9.11 -12.45
N ASP A 15 22.38 -10.33 -12.26
CA ASP A 15 23.81 -10.66 -12.07
C ASP A 15 24.48 -10.08 -10.79
N ALA A 16 23.71 -9.57 -9.82
CA ALA A 16 24.28 -9.10 -8.55
C ALA A 16 24.78 -10.29 -7.69
N GLU A 17 26.02 -10.22 -7.22
CA GLU A 17 26.61 -11.22 -6.31
C GLU A 17 26.62 -10.73 -4.85
N HIS A 18 26.60 -9.42 -4.65
CA HIS A 18 26.68 -8.79 -3.34
C HIS A 18 25.61 -7.73 -3.16
N VAL A 19 25.01 -7.73 -1.97
CA VAL A 19 24.05 -6.71 -1.53
C VAL A 19 24.58 -6.08 -0.27
N GLU A 20 24.83 -4.78 -0.33
CA GLU A 20 25.25 -3.98 0.82
C GLU A 20 24.08 -3.13 1.31
N VAL A 21 23.93 -3.03 2.62
CA VAL A 21 22.88 -2.21 3.24
C VAL A 21 23.53 -0.98 3.87
N GLN A 22 23.14 0.20 3.40
CA GLN A 22 23.56 1.48 3.94
C GLN A 22 22.54 1.96 4.98
N GLY A 23 22.95 1.95 6.25
CA GLY A 23 22.11 2.36 7.37
C GLY A 23 21.45 1.17 8.08
N GLU A 24 20.37 1.44 8.81
CA GLU A 24 19.55 0.40 9.44
C GLU A 24 18.36 0.08 8.54
N MET A 25 18.16 -1.21 8.24
CA MET A 25 16.98 -1.66 7.53
C MET A 25 15.91 -2.03 8.55
N THR A 26 14.82 -1.28 8.54
CA THR A 26 13.70 -1.50 9.46
C THR A 26 12.70 -2.48 8.88
N ALA A 27 12.14 -3.34 9.73
CA ALA A 27 11.02 -4.19 9.34
C ALA A 27 9.85 -3.33 8.87
N TYR A 28 9.29 -3.67 7.70
CA TYR A 28 8.23 -2.91 7.06
C TYR A 28 8.65 -1.50 6.59
N GLY A 29 9.96 -1.24 6.53
CA GLY A 29 10.52 0.00 5.98
C GLY A 29 10.58 0.00 4.44
N PHE A 30 11.07 1.12 3.88
CA PHE A 30 11.29 1.26 2.45
C PHE A 30 12.77 1.49 2.15
N VAL A 31 13.24 0.90 1.06
CA VAL A 31 14.61 1.06 0.58
C VAL A 31 14.62 1.37 -0.92
N THR A 32 15.62 2.10 -1.35
CA THR A 32 16.01 2.20 -2.75
C THR A 32 17.18 1.26 -3.02
N ALA A 33 17.31 0.81 -4.26
CA ALA A 33 18.42 -0.02 -4.70
C ALA A 33 19.18 0.68 -5.83
N GLU A 34 20.49 0.84 -5.67
CA GLU A 34 21.38 1.40 -6.68
C GLU A 34 22.56 0.45 -6.95
N ARG A 35 22.90 0.27 -8.23
CA ARG A 35 24.08 -0.50 -8.62
C ARG A 35 25.33 0.37 -8.52
N VAL A 36 26.23 0.04 -7.59
CA VAL A 36 27.47 0.79 -7.35
C VAL A 36 28.66 0.28 -8.16
N ASP A 37 28.64 -1.00 -8.53
CA ASP A 37 29.60 -1.64 -9.44
C ASP A 37 28.93 -2.81 -10.20
N GLU A 38 29.70 -3.56 -11.00
CA GLU A 38 29.15 -4.63 -11.85
C GLU A 38 28.45 -5.76 -11.07
N LYS A 39 28.77 -5.97 -9.79
CA LYS A 39 28.35 -7.11 -8.99
C LYS A 39 27.72 -6.73 -7.65
N THR A 40 27.81 -5.46 -7.25
CA THR A 40 27.29 -4.97 -5.96
C THR A 40 26.10 -4.04 -6.12
N VAL A 41 25.05 -4.34 -5.35
CA VAL A 41 23.87 -3.47 -5.18
C VAL A 41 23.89 -2.87 -3.78
N LEU A 42 23.71 -1.56 -3.70
CA LEU A 42 23.56 -0.83 -2.46
C LEU A 42 22.07 -0.59 -2.18
N LEU A 43 21.62 -1.00 -1.01
CA LEU A 43 20.31 -0.70 -0.46
C LEU A 43 20.41 0.47 0.51
N SER A 44 19.66 1.54 0.27
CA SER A 44 19.62 2.71 1.16
C SER A 44 18.20 2.93 1.66
N GLU A 45 18.05 3.22 2.95
CA GLU A 45 16.74 3.52 3.54
C GLU A 45 16.11 4.77 2.92
N VAL A 46 14.80 4.69 2.64
CA VAL A 46 13.96 5.82 2.24
C VAL A 46 12.95 6.10 3.34
N ALA A 47 13.12 7.23 4.02
CA ALA A 47 12.21 7.66 5.07
C ALA A 47 10.80 7.92 4.52
N LEU A 48 9.77 7.58 5.29
CA LEU A 48 8.35 7.77 4.92
C LEU A 48 8.04 9.21 4.48
N ALA A 49 8.65 10.20 5.14
CA ALA A 49 8.46 11.62 4.82
C ALA A 49 8.96 11.99 3.41
N ASN A 50 9.88 11.21 2.84
CA ASN A 50 10.47 11.48 1.54
C ASN A 50 9.78 10.72 0.40
N LEU A 51 8.87 9.78 0.70
CA LEU A 51 8.20 8.93 -0.30
C LEU A 51 7.42 9.74 -1.34
N GLN A 52 6.77 10.83 -0.91
CA GLN A 52 5.95 11.66 -1.81
C GLN A 52 6.77 12.33 -2.92
N SER A 53 8.03 12.64 -2.65
CA SER A 53 8.95 13.28 -3.59
C SER A 53 10.03 12.33 -4.10
N PHE A 54 9.93 11.04 -3.78
CA PHE A 54 10.93 10.07 -4.16
C PHE A 54 10.77 9.69 -5.63
N GLU A 55 11.81 9.93 -6.41
CA GLU A 55 11.90 9.54 -7.81
C GLU A 55 12.85 8.35 -7.94
N GLY A 56 12.33 7.18 -8.32
CA GLY A 56 13.15 5.99 -8.50
C GLY A 56 12.40 4.69 -8.26
N ILE A 57 13.15 3.59 -8.19
CA ILE A 57 12.62 2.28 -7.84
C ILE A 57 12.62 2.14 -6.33
N LEU A 58 11.45 1.87 -5.77
CA LEU A 58 11.26 1.69 -4.34
C LEU A 58 10.95 0.23 -4.03
N PHE A 59 11.51 -0.28 -2.94
CA PHE A 59 11.20 -1.60 -2.41
C PHE A 59 10.68 -1.48 -0.99
N GLN A 60 9.61 -2.20 -0.68
CA GLN A 60 9.16 -2.43 0.68
C GLN A 60 9.90 -3.65 1.24
N VAL A 61 10.37 -3.51 2.47
CA VAL A 61 11.07 -4.57 3.21
C VAL A 61 10.07 -5.39 4.01
N GLU A 62 9.96 -6.67 3.71
CA GLU A 62 9.20 -7.65 4.50
C GLU A 62 10.17 -8.68 5.08
N TYR A 63 10.03 -9.00 6.36
CA TYR A 63 10.77 -10.09 7.00
C TYR A 63 9.86 -11.30 7.06
N GLU A 64 10.25 -12.38 6.41
CA GLU A 64 9.60 -13.68 6.61
C GLU A 64 10.25 -14.35 7.83
N GLU A 65 9.47 -14.46 8.90
CA GLU A 65 9.85 -15.24 10.08
C GLU A 65 10.07 -16.70 9.67
N GLU A 66 11.28 -17.21 9.99
CA GLU A 66 11.76 -18.58 9.91
C GLU A 66 10.83 -19.59 9.19
N GLY A 67 11.19 -19.94 7.95
CA GLY A 67 10.71 -21.17 7.33
C GLY A 67 11.09 -22.41 8.16
N GLU A 68 10.64 -23.61 7.77
CA GLU A 68 10.86 -24.86 8.52
C GLU A 68 12.35 -25.17 8.85
N ASP A 69 13.29 -24.51 8.17
CA ASP A 69 14.74 -24.65 8.34
C ASP A 69 15.38 -23.61 9.30
N GLY A 70 14.61 -22.67 9.86
CA GLY A 70 15.11 -21.70 10.85
C GLY A 70 15.96 -20.56 10.27
N GLU A 71 15.84 -20.29 8.97
CA GLU A 71 16.62 -19.28 8.27
C GLU A 71 15.79 -17.99 8.08
N GLU A 72 16.30 -16.86 8.58
CA GLU A 72 15.68 -15.54 8.36
C GLU A 72 15.84 -15.12 6.90
N SER A 73 14.73 -14.80 6.24
CA SER A 73 14.73 -14.32 4.86
C SER A 73 14.08 -12.94 4.76
N ILE A 74 14.60 -12.13 3.84
CA ILE A 74 14.16 -10.76 3.60
C ILE A 74 13.56 -10.70 2.20
N VAL A 75 12.31 -10.29 2.11
CA VAL A 75 11.64 -10.04 0.84
C VAL A 75 11.67 -8.55 0.54
N LEU A 76 12.18 -8.19 -0.65
CA LEU A 76 12.13 -6.84 -1.19
C LEU A 76 11.05 -6.79 -2.27
N ARG A 77 9.88 -6.24 -1.93
CA ARG A 77 8.77 -6.08 -2.88
C ARG A 77 8.83 -4.73 -3.55
N GLN A 78 8.96 -4.71 -4.88
CA GLN A 78 8.94 -3.48 -5.65
C GLN A 78 7.58 -2.80 -5.52
N VAL A 79 7.59 -1.53 -5.15
CA VAL A 79 6.39 -0.70 -5.01
C VAL A 79 6.30 0.22 -6.21
N GLN A 80 5.22 0.10 -6.98
CA GLN A 80 4.87 1.09 -7.98
C GLN A 80 4.00 2.16 -7.33
N MET A 81 4.58 3.35 -7.10
CA MET A 81 3.83 4.50 -6.62
C MET A 81 3.01 5.07 -7.78
N PHE A 82 1.73 4.71 -7.83
CA PHE A 82 0.77 5.40 -8.69
C PHE A 82 0.39 6.71 -7.99
N PHE A 83 0.91 7.83 -8.47
CA PHE A 83 0.35 9.14 -8.14
C PHE A 83 -0.98 9.24 -8.89
N TRP A 84 -2.06 8.74 -8.28
CA TRP A 84 -3.38 9.14 -8.73
C TRP A 84 -3.47 10.63 -8.39
N PRO A 85 -3.64 11.53 -9.38
CA PRO A 85 -4.12 12.86 -9.06
C PRO A 85 -5.51 12.61 -8.51
N TRP A 86 -5.62 12.55 -7.19
CA TRP A 86 -6.80 13.10 -6.57
C TRP A 86 -6.67 14.57 -6.97
N ASP A 87 -7.23 14.93 -8.13
CA ASP A 87 -7.74 16.28 -8.30
C ASP A 87 -8.49 16.52 -6.99
N ASP A 88 -8.09 17.57 -6.31
CA ASP A 88 -8.90 18.22 -5.29
C ASP A 88 -10.15 18.73 -6.04
N ASP A 89 -10.95 17.78 -6.53
CA ASP A 89 -12.20 17.98 -7.23
C ASP A 89 -13.11 18.48 -6.13
N GLU A 90 -13.12 19.81 -6.03
CA GLU A 90 -14.25 20.64 -5.68
C GLU A 90 -15.18 19.98 -4.67
N GLU A 91 -15.02 20.42 -3.40
CA GLU A 91 -16.10 20.60 -2.43
C GLU A 91 -17.36 19.82 -2.83
N PHE A 92 -17.51 18.58 -2.32
CA PHE A 92 -18.77 17.84 -2.39
C PHE A 92 -19.85 18.85 -2.05
N ALA A 93 -20.57 19.34 -3.05
CA ALA A 93 -21.69 20.23 -2.84
C ALA A 93 -22.61 19.42 -1.94
N ASP A 94 -22.75 19.88 -0.70
CA ASP A 94 -23.77 19.42 0.22
C ASP A 94 -25.07 19.54 -0.58
N ASP A 95 -25.63 18.41 -1.02
CA ASP A 95 -27.00 18.37 -1.54
C ASP A 95 -27.90 18.48 -0.31
N GLU A 96 -27.81 19.66 0.33
CA GLU A 96 -28.73 20.09 1.36
C GLU A 96 -30.01 20.51 0.61
N GLU A 97 -31.00 19.62 0.75
CA GLU A 97 -32.44 19.88 0.64
C GLU A 97 -33.02 20.01 -0.77
N ALA A 98 -33.46 18.87 -1.33
CA ALA A 98 -34.66 18.82 -2.14
C ALA A 98 -35.79 18.14 -1.34
N ASP A 99 -36.53 18.96 -0.61
CA ASP A 99 -37.88 18.78 -0.08
C ASP A 99 -38.70 17.63 -0.72
N GLY A 100 -39.31 16.82 0.16
CA GLY A 100 -40.69 16.38 -0.02
C GLY A 100 -40.91 14.94 -0.48
N ASP A 101 -41.00 14.02 0.48
CA ASP A 101 -42.21 13.20 0.63
C ASP A 101 -42.23 12.59 2.05
N GLU A 102 -42.93 13.27 2.96
CA GLU A 102 -43.36 12.64 4.21
C GLU A 102 -44.22 11.41 3.86
N PRO A 103 -43.96 10.19 4.36
CA PRO A 103 -44.94 9.14 4.20
C PRO A 103 -46.18 9.51 5.03
N GLU A 104 -47.27 9.87 4.34
CA GLU A 104 -48.60 10.08 4.96
C GLU A 104 -48.99 8.85 5.80
N VAL A 105 -48.81 8.96 7.11
CA VAL A 105 -49.45 8.10 8.11
C VAL A 105 -50.77 8.76 8.49
N GLY A 106 -51.87 8.33 7.87
CA GLY A 106 -53.21 8.74 8.28
C GLY A 106 -54.31 8.45 7.26
N GLY A 107 -55.15 7.46 7.54
CA GLY A 107 -56.30 7.14 6.71
C GLY A 107 -57.25 6.20 7.45
N ASP A 108 -58.05 6.81 8.33
CA ASP A 108 -59.01 6.26 9.28
C ASP A 108 -60.05 5.26 8.71
N GLY A 109 -60.65 4.47 9.62
CA GLY A 109 -62.09 4.23 9.54
C GLY A 109 -62.57 2.78 9.54
N GLU A 110 -62.87 2.31 10.75
CA GLU A 110 -63.83 1.28 11.20
C GLU A 110 -64.81 0.60 10.21
N SER A 111 -65.01 -0.70 10.46
CA SER A 111 -66.27 -1.51 10.45
C SER A 111 -66.08 -2.81 9.66
N ASN A 112 -66.57 -4.00 10.01
CA ASN A 112 -67.45 -4.53 11.05
C ASN A 112 -67.17 -6.05 11.12
N GLY A 113 -67.41 -6.66 12.29
CA GLY A 113 -67.13 -8.07 12.52
C GLY A 113 -67.95 -9.07 11.71
N SER A 114 -67.50 -10.32 11.72
CA SER A 114 -68.35 -11.51 11.85
C SER A 114 -67.50 -12.72 12.21
N MET A 115 -67.68 -13.20 13.45
CA MET A 115 -67.53 -14.62 13.79
C MET A 115 -68.71 -15.38 13.16
N ALA A 116 -68.40 -16.48 12.48
CA ALA A 116 -69.20 -17.70 12.45
C ALA A 116 -68.30 -18.86 12.00
#